data_AF-A0A820KMF8-F1
#
_entry.id   AF-A0A820KMF8-F1
#
_cell.length_a   1.000
_cell.length_b   1.000
_cell.length_c   1.000
_cell.angle_alpha   90.00
_cell.angle_beta   90.00
_cell.angle_gamma   90.00
#
_symmetry.space_group_name_H-M   'P 1'
#
loop_
_entity.id
_entity.type
_entity.pdbx_description
1 polymer ?
#
loop_
_entity_poly.entity_id
_entity_poly.type
_entity_poly.pdbx_seq_one_letter_code
_entity_poly.pdbx_strand_id
1 'polypeptide(L)'
;MLDPNKIKDFTKYDDTLCQLLEYLQEKPDQRDGNNAIRIAKNLHEKEEFKQPIERHALKFLKHLTAAQPPEAHFGEDKKSSTIVNDTWTEHSIRLCLPLYLSLIPSYHYLILSLATIYTAVNGDIKQLIIEVREMGMGSPEILKLVENCPKGAETLITRIIHTLTEQTPPSPELVEKVQDLYHKRVSDVRFLIPVLTGLEKREIINGLPKLIKLSQPVVKEVFNRLLIRNASSETSHASPILPSELLIALHQISPEECELKTIMNATTLCLNERAIYTHDVLAVAIQQLVDINPIPILVDAILALNQPDQPNDLNMVEIMEIQHRTEGDSCLVRGIVHDYGVRHPSMSKALKNAYILTCNISMEYEKTRAKHRNMERLTLACGGEAMNSIDNLTKECLGFVEDVYEHVLGEGKYTFVQGWKDSRSATKVQQYIY
;
A
#
# COMPACT_ATOMS: atom_id res chain seq x y z
N MET A 1 9.35 -40.44 -25.60
CA MET A 1 10.54 -39.87 -26.29
C MET A 1 10.21 -39.76 -27.77
N LEU A 2 9.89 -38.56 -28.25
CA LEU A 2 9.73 -38.31 -29.67
C LEU A 2 11.12 -38.24 -30.31
N ASP A 3 11.34 -39.10 -31.30
CA ASP A 3 12.63 -39.32 -31.93
C ASP A 3 12.96 -38.16 -32.90
N PRO A 4 14.03 -37.38 -32.64
CA PRO A 4 14.36 -36.18 -33.43
C PRO A 4 14.70 -36.50 -34.90
N ASN A 5 14.94 -37.75 -35.25
CA ASN A 5 15.28 -38.18 -36.60
C ASN A 5 14.07 -38.55 -37.47
N LYS A 6 12.86 -38.61 -36.91
CA LYS A 6 11.62 -38.73 -37.72
C LYS A 6 11.12 -37.37 -38.25
N ILE A 7 11.82 -36.28 -37.93
CA ILE A 7 11.53 -34.90 -38.32
C ILE A 7 12.23 -34.55 -39.64
N LYS A 8 12.04 -35.37 -40.69
CA LYS A 8 12.65 -35.10 -42.01
C LYS A 8 11.68 -35.13 -43.19
N ASP A 9 10.46 -35.65 -43.04
CA ASP A 9 9.47 -35.64 -44.11
C ASP A 9 8.34 -34.64 -43.84
N PHE A 10 8.64 -33.38 -44.17
CA PHE A 10 7.78 -32.21 -44.03
C PHE A 10 6.77 -32.07 -45.20
N THR A 11 6.04 -33.13 -45.53
CA THR A 11 4.93 -33.08 -46.52
C THR A 11 3.59 -33.56 -45.98
N LYS A 12 3.53 -33.94 -44.69
CA LYS A 12 2.31 -34.28 -43.92
C LYS A 12 2.08 -33.24 -42.81
N TYR A 13 1.70 -32.03 -43.20
CA TYR A 13 1.68 -30.87 -42.31
C TYR A 13 0.51 -30.84 -41.30
N ASP A 14 -0.63 -31.49 -41.59
CA ASP A 14 -1.77 -31.54 -40.67
C ASP A 14 -1.60 -32.59 -39.55
N ASP A 15 -1.23 -33.83 -39.87
CA ASP A 15 -1.16 -34.92 -38.87
C ASP A 15 -0.11 -34.67 -37.79
N THR A 16 1.04 -34.10 -38.15
CA THR A 16 2.16 -33.88 -37.21
C THR A 16 1.93 -32.68 -36.31
N LEU A 17 1.32 -31.61 -36.84
CA LEU A 17 0.88 -30.47 -36.04
C LEU A 17 -0.24 -30.89 -35.09
N CYS A 18 -1.23 -31.65 -35.57
CA CYS A 18 -2.29 -32.21 -34.72
C CYS A 18 -1.72 -33.07 -33.60
N GLN A 19 -0.77 -33.97 -33.88
CA GLN A 19 -0.10 -34.78 -32.85
C GLN A 19 0.67 -33.94 -31.83
N LEU A 20 1.34 -32.87 -32.27
CA LEU A 20 2.06 -31.97 -31.36
C LEU A 20 1.09 -31.17 -30.47
N LEU A 21 -0.02 -30.72 -31.04
CA LEU A 21 -1.07 -29.99 -30.33
C LEU A 21 -1.91 -30.89 -29.40
N GLU A 22 -2.10 -32.15 -29.75
CA GLU A 22 -2.67 -33.20 -28.88
C GLU A 22 -1.72 -33.55 -27.73
N TYR A 23 -0.42 -33.67 -28.01
CA TYR A 23 0.59 -33.93 -26.98
C TYR A 23 0.69 -32.81 -25.92
N LEU A 24 0.45 -31.56 -26.32
CA LEU A 24 0.35 -30.42 -25.40
C LEU A 24 -0.84 -30.54 -24.42
N GLN A 25 -1.88 -31.28 -24.79
CA GLN A 25 -3.07 -31.50 -23.95
C GLN A 25 -2.85 -32.59 -22.90
N GLU A 26 -2.00 -33.59 -23.18
CA GLU A 26 -1.80 -34.70 -22.25
C GLU A 26 -0.92 -34.30 -21.04
N LYS A 27 0.19 -33.54 -21.24
CA LYS A 27 1.16 -33.21 -20.16
C LYS A 27 1.95 -31.90 -20.37
N PRO A 28 1.39 -30.71 -20.07
CA PRO A 28 2.07 -29.43 -20.25
C PRO A 28 3.19 -29.18 -19.23
N ASP A 29 3.04 -29.68 -17.99
CA ASP A 29 3.97 -29.40 -16.88
C ASP A 29 5.25 -30.28 -16.89
N GLN A 30 5.36 -31.20 -17.86
CA GLN A 30 6.55 -32.04 -18.02
C GLN A 30 7.58 -31.38 -18.94
N ARG A 31 8.84 -31.77 -18.80
CA ARG A 31 9.97 -31.29 -19.62
C ARG A 31 9.69 -31.36 -21.13
N ASP A 32 8.92 -32.36 -21.55
CA ASP A 32 8.51 -32.57 -22.93
C ASP A 32 7.37 -31.64 -23.39
N GLY A 33 6.46 -31.22 -22.48
CA GLY A 33 5.43 -30.21 -22.75
C GLY A 33 6.03 -28.83 -22.99
N ASN A 34 6.98 -28.41 -22.17
CA ASN A 34 7.74 -27.16 -22.39
C ASN A 34 8.54 -27.19 -23.70
N ASN A 35 9.09 -28.35 -24.09
CA ASN A 35 9.74 -28.52 -25.39
C ASN A 35 8.74 -28.42 -26.55
N ALA A 36 7.54 -28.99 -26.41
CA ALA A 36 6.48 -28.88 -27.41
C ALA A 36 5.98 -27.43 -27.56
N ILE A 37 5.85 -26.67 -26.46
CA ILE A 37 5.53 -25.24 -26.50
C ILE A 37 6.62 -24.46 -27.26
N ARG A 38 7.89 -24.75 -26.99
CA ARG A 38 9.01 -24.12 -27.72
C ARG A 38 8.99 -24.46 -29.22
N ILE A 39 8.67 -25.70 -29.58
CA ILE A 39 8.54 -26.12 -30.97
C ILE A 39 7.35 -25.41 -31.65
N ALA A 40 6.20 -25.32 -30.97
CA ALA A 40 5.03 -24.59 -31.46
C ALA A 40 5.35 -23.10 -31.67
N LYS A 41 6.12 -22.49 -30.75
CA LYS A 41 6.59 -21.11 -30.89
C LYS A 41 7.48 -20.92 -32.12
N ASN A 42 8.43 -21.82 -32.36
CA ASN A 42 9.29 -21.79 -33.54
C ASN A 42 8.52 -22.04 -34.85
N LEU A 43 7.47 -22.87 -34.82
CA LEU A 43 6.63 -23.13 -35.98
C LEU A 43 5.70 -21.94 -36.30
N HIS A 44 5.30 -21.16 -35.30
CA HIS A 44 4.49 -19.95 -35.48
C HIS A 44 5.24 -18.85 -36.25
N GLU A 45 6.58 -18.89 -36.33
CA GLU A 45 7.36 -17.99 -37.20
C GLU A 45 7.10 -18.22 -38.69
N LYS A 46 6.56 -19.38 -39.07
CA LYS A 46 6.20 -19.72 -40.45
C LYS A 46 4.74 -19.38 -40.71
N GLU A 47 4.46 -18.63 -41.78
CA GLU A 47 3.11 -18.16 -42.12
C GLU A 47 2.08 -19.29 -42.29
N GLU A 48 2.50 -20.45 -42.79
CA GLU A 48 1.65 -21.62 -43.03
C GLU A 48 1.06 -22.21 -41.73
N PHE A 49 1.76 -22.08 -40.61
CA PHE A 49 1.37 -22.69 -39.33
C PHE A 49 0.81 -21.70 -38.32
N LYS A 50 0.93 -20.40 -38.60
CA LYS A 50 0.44 -19.33 -37.75
C LYS A 50 -1.07 -19.44 -37.48
N GLN A 51 -1.88 -19.52 -38.53
CA GLN A 51 -3.34 -19.60 -38.38
C GLN A 51 -3.83 -20.88 -37.67
N PRO A 52 -3.32 -22.09 -38.00
CA PRO A 52 -3.69 -23.31 -37.28
C PRO A 52 -3.34 -23.29 -35.79
N ILE A 53 -2.15 -22.81 -35.43
CA ILE A 53 -1.69 -22.75 -34.03
C ILE A 53 -2.52 -21.75 -33.22
N GLU A 54 -2.76 -20.55 -33.75
CA GLU A 54 -3.62 -19.55 -33.11
C GLU A 54 -5.06 -20.04 -32.96
N ARG A 55 -5.63 -20.66 -34.01
CA ARG A 55 -6.99 -21.20 -33.97
C ARG A 55 -7.11 -22.30 -32.92
N HIS A 56 -6.12 -23.16 -32.80
CA HIS A 56 -6.09 -24.19 -31.76
C HIS A 56 -6.01 -23.57 -30.37
N ALA A 57 -5.05 -22.67 -30.13
CA ALA A 57 -4.88 -22.03 -28.83
C ALA A 57 -6.13 -21.21 -28.41
N LEU A 58 -6.76 -20.49 -29.34
CA LEU A 58 -8.02 -19.78 -29.11
C LEU A 58 -9.20 -20.73 -28.85
N LYS A 59 -9.26 -21.88 -29.51
CA LYS A 59 -10.31 -22.90 -29.27
C LYS A 59 -10.23 -23.39 -27.82
N PHE A 60 -9.02 -23.68 -27.33
CA PHE A 60 -8.80 -24.12 -25.95
C PHE A 60 -9.10 -23.04 -24.92
N LEU A 61 -8.71 -21.79 -25.18
CA LEU A 61 -9.12 -20.68 -24.32
C LEU A 61 -10.63 -20.47 -24.28
N LYS A 62 -11.33 -20.64 -25.41
CA LYS A 62 -12.80 -20.52 -25.44
C LYS A 62 -13.47 -21.61 -24.63
N HIS A 63 -12.89 -22.79 -24.50
CA HIS A 63 -13.45 -23.81 -23.61
C HIS A 63 -13.54 -23.33 -22.15
N LEU A 64 -12.61 -22.49 -21.68
CA LEU A 64 -12.66 -21.90 -20.34
C LEU A 64 -13.86 -20.97 -20.09
N THR A 65 -14.56 -20.53 -21.15
CA THR A 65 -15.80 -19.76 -21.02
C THR A 65 -17.04 -20.65 -20.81
N ALA A 66 -16.91 -21.96 -21.02
CA ALA A 66 -18.01 -22.89 -20.78
C ALA A 66 -18.17 -23.19 -19.28
N ALA A 67 -19.42 -23.41 -18.85
CA ALA A 67 -19.74 -23.73 -17.46
C ALA A 67 -19.05 -25.02 -16.97
N GLN A 68 -18.75 -25.95 -17.89
CA GLN A 68 -18.13 -27.24 -17.62
C GLN A 68 -17.05 -27.57 -18.67
N PRO A 69 -16.00 -28.31 -18.31
CA PRO A 69 -14.98 -28.75 -19.25
C PRO A 69 -15.56 -29.75 -20.28
N PRO A 70 -15.32 -29.58 -21.59
CA PRO A 70 -15.76 -30.54 -22.60
C PRO A 70 -15.22 -31.96 -22.33
N GLU A 71 -16.11 -32.93 -22.17
CA GLU A 71 -15.77 -34.34 -21.89
C GLU A 71 -14.79 -34.95 -22.91
N ALA A 72 -14.80 -34.47 -24.16
CA ALA A 72 -13.95 -34.96 -25.24
C ALA A 72 -12.45 -34.68 -25.08
N HIS A 73 -12.08 -33.66 -24.27
CA HIS A 73 -10.69 -33.19 -24.16
C HIS A 73 -10.14 -33.25 -22.73
N PHE A 74 -11.00 -33.35 -21.72
CA PHE A 74 -10.62 -33.30 -20.30
C PHE A 74 -11.12 -34.52 -19.50
N GLY A 75 -11.79 -35.47 -20.15
CA GLY A 75 -12.16 -36.74 -19.51
C GLY A 75 -10.91 -37.57 -19.25
N GLU A 76 -10.58 -37.82 -17.99
CA GLU A 76 -9.61 -38.86 -17.64
C GLU A 76 -10.06 -40.20 -18.23
N ASP A 77 -9.08 -40.99 -18.66
CA ASP A 77 -9.21 -42.32 -19.23
C ASP A 77 -10.50 -43.06 -18.85
N LYS A 78 -11.18 -43.61 -19.86
CA LYS A 78 -12.35 -44.52 -19.77
C LYS A 78 -12.15 -45.79 -18.91
N LYS A 79 -11.11 -45.85 -18.07
CA LYS A 79 -10.73 -46.97 -17.21
C LYS A 79 -10.72 -46.66 -15.72
N SER A 80 -10.90 -45.41 -15.29
CA SER A 80 -11.09 -45.10 -13.87
C SER A 80 -12.52 -44.62 -13.63
N SER A 81 -13.37 -45.54 -13.20
CA SER A 81 -14.71 -45.26 -12.70
C SER A 81 -14.63 -44.48 -11.38
N THR A 82 -14.39 -43.18 -11.43
CA THR A 82 -14.64 -42.29 -10.27
C THR A 82 -14.67 -40.82 -10.70
N ILE A 83 -15.85 -40.22 -10.51
CA ILE A 83 -16.13 -38.77 -10.47
C ILE A 83 -15.98 -38.04 -11.81
N VAL A 84 -17.11 -37.89 -12.51
CA VAL A 84 -17.31 -36.79 -13.46
C VAL A 84 -17.06 -35.50 -12.69
N ASN A 85 -15.90 -34.87 -12.87
CA ASN A 85 -15.61 -33.58 -12.27
C ASN A 85 -16.49 -32.53 -12.98
N ASP A 86 -17.69 -32.30 -12.44
CA ASP A 86 -18.65 -31.28 -12.87
C ASP A 86 -18.10 -29.84 -12.77
N THR A 87 -16.89 -29.68 -12.23
CA THR A 87 -16.21 -28.42 -11.95
C THR A 87 -14.81 -28.39 -12.58
N TRP A 88 -14.44 -27.25 -13.16
CA TRP A 88 -13.07 -26.98 -13.62
C TRP A 88 -12.05 -27.24 -12.49
N THR A 89 -11.06 -28.09 -12.76
CA THR A 89 -9.94 -28.35 -11.84
C THR A 89 -8.73 -27.50 -12.21
N GLU A 90 -7.88 -27.16 -11.24
CA GLU A 90 -6.61 -26.43 -11.46
C GLU A 90 -5.75 -27.07 -12.56
N HIS A 91 -5.72 -28.41 -12.60
CA HIS A 91 -5.03 -29.17 -13.65
C HIS A 91 -5.63 -28.90 -15.04
N SER A 92 -6.95 -29.03 -15.20
CA SER A 92 -7.63 -28.79 -16.50
C SER A 92 -7.47 -27.36 -17.03
N ILE A 93 -7.40 -26.37 -16.13
CA ILE A 93 -7.17 -24.97 -16.49
C ILE A 93 -5.72 -24.77 -16.97
N ARG A 94 -4.74 -25.38 -16.27
CA ARG A 94 -3.33 -25.37 -16.67
C ARG A 94 -3.04 -26.09 -17.99
N LEU A 95 -3.94 -26.95 -18.50
CA LEU A 95 -3.82 -27.51 -19.86
C LEU A 95 -4.14 -26.47 -20.95
N CYS A 96 -5.07 -25.55 -20.70
CA CYS A 96 -5.60 -24.65 -21.73
C CYS A 96 -4.78 -23.37 -21.93
N LEU A 97 -4.08 -22.95 -20.88
CA LEU A 97 -3.42 -21.65 -20.77
C LEU A 97 -1.99 -21.57 -21.38
N PRO A 98 -1.09 -22.56 -21.23
CA PRO A 98 0.36 -22.40 -21.47
C PRO A 98 0.73 -22.06 -22.91
N LEU A 99 0.12 -22.72 -23.90
CA LEU A 99 0.42 -22.47 -25.31
C LEU A 99 0.06 -21.03 -25.68
N TYR A 100 -1.15 -20.58 -25.33
CA TYR A 100 -1.58 -19.23 -25.65
C TYR A 100 -0.74 -18.17 -24.94
N LEU A 101 -0.47 -18.37 -23.65
CA LEU A 101 0.31 -17.41 -22.87
C LEU A 101 1.78 -17.36 -23.29
N SER A 102 2.33 -18.44 -23.84
CA SER A 102 3.70 -18.44 -24.42
C SER A 102 3.81 -17.67 -25.74
N LEU A 103 2.70 -17.47 -26.45
CA LEU A 103 2.64 -16.74 -27.71
C LEU A 103 2.48 -15.23 -27.49
N ILE A 104 1.83 -14.80 -26.40
CA ILE A 104 1.58 -13.37 -26.11
C ILE A 104 2.85 -12.51 -26.11
N PRO A 105 3.97 -12.90 -25.46
CA PRO A 105 5.20 -12.10 -25.46
C PRO A 105 5.80 -11.85 -26.85
N SER A 106 5.48 -12.70 -27.83
CA SER A 106 5.96 -12.58 -29.21
C SER A 106 4.91 -11.98 -30.15
N TYR A 107 3.63 -12.01 -29.77
CA TYR A 107 2.50 -11.61 -30.61
C TYR A 107 1.43 -10.86 -29.80
N HIS A 108 1.67 -9.56 -29.58
CA HIS A 108 0.89 -8.75 -28.65
C HIS A 108 -0.59 -8.55 -29.04
N TYR A 109 -1.00 -8.73 -30.31
CA TYR A 109 -2.41 -8.62 -30.73
C TYR A 109 -3.34 -9.68 -30.11
N LEU A 110 -2.78 -10.80 -29.64
CA LEU A 110 -3.53 -11.84 -28.95
C LEU A 110 -4.10 -11.34 -27.60
N ILE A 111 -3.52 -10.30 -27.01
CA ILE A 111 -3.93 -9.80 -25.69
C ILE A 111 -5.39 -9.30 -25.65
N LEU A 112 -5.89 -8.72 -26.75
CA LEU A 112 -7.27 -8.23 -26.86
C LEU A 112 -8.28 -9.38 -26.82
N SER A 113 -7.91 -10.50 -27.44
CA SER A 113 -8.72 -11.72 -27.40
C SER A 113 -8.70 -12.34 -26.00
N LEU A 114 -7.55 -12.33 -25.32
CA LEU A 114 -7.44 -12.75 -23.93
C LEU A 114 -8.33 -11.92 -23.01
N ALA A 115 -8.30 -10.59 -23.12
CA ALA A 115 -9.10 -9.71 -22.28
C ALA A 115 -10.61 -9.95 -22.45
N THR A 116 -11.05 -10.19 -23.68
CA THR A 116 -12.45 -10.56 -23.97
C THR A 116 -12.83 -11.87 -23.28
N ILE A 117 -11.98 -12.89 -23.38
CA ILE A 117 -12.20 -14.19 -22.72
C ILE A 117 -12.15 -14.05 -21.19
N TYR A 118 -11.21 -13.27 -20.66
CA TYR A 118 -11.08 -13.01 -19.22
C TYR A 118 -12.37 -12.44 -18.61
N THR A 119 -13.10 -11.58 -19.31
CA THR A 119 -14.39 -11.06 -18.81
C THR A 119 -15.48 -12.14 -18.69
N ALA A 120 -15.42 -13.18 -19.52
CA ALA A 120 -16.42 -14.24 -19.61
C ALA A 120 -16.13 -15.45 -18.70
N VAL A 121 -14.98 -15.46 -18.02
CA VAL A 121 -14.43 -16.60 -17.28
C VAL A 121 -14.70 -16.49 -15.77
N ASN A 122 -14.83 -17.63 -15.08
CA ASN A 122 -15.09 -17.72 -13.63
C ASN A 122 -13.91 -17.21 -12.77
N GLY A 123 -14.20 -16.83 -11.51
CA GLY A 123 -13.23 -16.21 -10.58
C GLY A 123 -11.97 -17.02 -10.32
N ASP A 124 -12.07 -18.34 -10.19
CA ASP A 124 -10.92 -19.21 -9.91
C ASP A 124 -9.97 -19.32 -11.12
N ILE A 125 -10.55 -19.35 -12.32
CA ILE A 125 -9.78 -19.37 -13.58
C ILE A 125 -9.10 -18.01 -13.80
N LYS A 126 -9.73 -16.89 -13.40
CA LYS A 126 -9.13 -15.56 -13.46
C LYS A 126 -7.82 -15.47 -12.67
N GLN A 127 -7.71 -16.13 -11.52
CA GLN A 127 -6.47 -16.12 -10.71
C GLN A 127 -5.31 -16.81 -11.43
N LEU A 128 -5.58 -17.92 -12.12
CA LEU A 128 -4.55 -18.67 -12.86
C LEU A 128 -4.10 -17.94 -14.14
N ILE A 129 -4.97 -17.15 -14.78
CA ILE A 129 -4.60 -16.32 -15.93
C ILE A 129 -3.66 -15.17 -15.52
N ILE A 130 -3.84 -14.63 -14.30
CA ILE A 130 -3.04 -13.52 -13.76
C ILE A 130 -1.57 -13.92 -13.50
N GLU A 131 -1.26 -15.20 -13.35
CA GLU A 131 0.09 -15.68 -13.01
C GLU A 131 1.12 -15.62 -14.16
N VAL A 132 0.72 -15.35 -15.41
CA VAL A 132 1.61 -15.51 -16.58
C VAL A 132 2.11 -14.20 -17.21
N ARG A 133 3.34 -14.29 -17.71
CA ARG A 133 4.45 -13.32 -17.61
C ARG A 133 4.78 -12.50 -18.86
N GLU A 134 5.56 -11.44 -18.57
CA GLU A 134 6.58 -10.74 -19.39
C GLU A 134 6.14 -10.32 -20.81
N MET A 135 5.65 -9.09 -20.90
CA MET A 135 5.39 -8.42 -22.17
C MET A 135 6.35 -7.23 -22.35
N GLY A 136 6.60 -6.85 -23.60
CA GLY A 136 7.35 -5.63 -23.89
C GLY A 136 6.48 -4.39 -23.77
N MET A 137 6.95 -3.35 -23.07
CA MET A 137 6.25 -2.08 -22.84
C MET A 137 5.96 -1.28 -24.13
N GLY A 138 6.70 -1.54 -25.22
CA GLY A 138 6.57 -0.82 -26.50
C GLY A 138 5.48 -1.33 -27.45
N SER A 139 4.50 -2.11 -26.97
CA SER A 139 3.49 -2.69 -27.86
C SER A 139 2.23 -1.81 -27.97
N PRO A 140 1.84 -1.39 -29.19
CA PRO A 140 0.67 -0.54 -29.39
C PRO A 140 -0.65 -1.27 -29.03
N GLU A 141 -0.66 -2.59 -28.98
CA GLU A 141 -1.82 -3.40 -28.60
C GLU A 141 -2.12 -3.34 -27.11
N ILE A 142 -1.10 -3.20 -26.25
CA ILE A 142 -1.30 -2.97 -24.81
C ILE A 142 -1.92 -1.61 -24.57
N LEU A 143 -1.47 -0.56 -25.29
CA LEU A 143 -2.08 0.77 -25.20
C LEU A 143 -3.55 0.75 -25.65
N LYS A 144 -3.86 0.05 -26.75
CA LYS A 144 -5.25 -0.15 -27.20
C LYS A 144 -6.11 -0.90 -26.17
N LEU A 145 -5.53 -1.85 -25.46
CA LEU A 145 -6.23 -2.60 -24.40
C LEU A 145 -6.55 -1.70 -23.20
N VAL A 146 -5.61 -0.84 -22.78
CA VAL A 146 -5.84 0.12 -21.69
C VAL A 146 -6.91 1.14 -22.09
N GLU A 147 -6.86 1.65 -23.32
CA GLU A 147 -7.85 2.59 -23.85
C GLU A 147 -9.26 1.98 -23.95
N ASN A 148 -9.36 0.76 -24.47
CA ASN A 148 -10.62 0.05 -24.67
C ASN A 148 -10.81 -1.11 -23.68
N CYS A 149 -10.54 -0.85 -22.39
CA CYS A 149 -10.63 -1.87 -21.35
C CYS A 149 -12.05 -2.49 -21.30
N PRO A 150 -12.21 -3.82 -21.46
CA PRO A 150 -13.48 -4.48 -21.21
C PRO A 150 -13.93 -4.34 -19.74
N LYS A 151 -15.24 -4.33 -19.45
CA LYS A 151 -15.74 -4.30 -18.05
C LYS A 151 -15.42 -5.64 -17.36
N GLY A 152 -14.73 -5.59 -16.22
CA GLY A 152 -14.31 -6.78 -15.47
C GLY A 152 -12.90 -7.28 -15.81
N ALA A 153 -12.15 -6.59 -16.68
CA ALA A 153 -10.76 -6.89 -17.02
C ALA A 153 -9.74 -5.98 -16.30
N GLU A 154 -10.19 -5.11 -15.39
CA GLU A 154 -9.37 -4.12 -14.71
C GLU A 154 -8.24 -4.77 -13.87
N THR A 155 -8.51 -5.91 -13.23
CA THR A 155 -7.53 -6.70 -12.46
C THR A 155 -6.42 -7.26 -13.33
N LEU A 156 -6.76 -7.71 -14.54
CA LEU A 156 -5.80 -8.19 -15.53
C LEU A 156 -4.90 -7.04 -15.98
N ILE A 157 -5.48 -5.87 -16.31
CA ILE A 157 -4.72 -4.68 -16.71
C ILE A 157 -3.81 -4.21 -15.57
N THR A 158 -4.29 -4.19 -14.33
CA THR A 158 -3.47 -3.82 -13.16
C THR A 158 -2.23 -4.69 -13.06
N ARG A 159 -2.39 -6.01 -13.23
CA ARG A 159 -1.26 -6.95 -13.19
C ARG A 159 -0.32 -6.75 -14.36
N ILE A 160 -0.86 -6.59 -15.57
CA ILE A 160 -0.08 -6.33 -16.78
C ILE A 160 0.79 -5.09 -16.59
N ILE A 161 0.20 -3.98 -16.17
CA ILE A 161 0.93 -2.74 -15.93
C ILE A 161 2.00 -2.96 -14.85
N HIS A 162 1.65 -3.61 -13.74
CA HIS A 162 2.62 -3.94 -12.68
C HIS A 162 3.82 -4.75 -13.20
N THR A 163 3.60 -5.78 -14.01
CA THR A 163 4.68 -6.59 -14.60
C THR A 163 5.50 -5.80 -15.61
N LEU A 164 4.88 -4.93 -16.41
CA LEU A 164 5.58 -4.04 -17.34
C LEU A 164 6.46 -3.02 -16.62
N THR A 165 6.00 -2.50 -15.47
CA THR A 165 6.69 -1.43 -14.74
C THR A 165 7.54 -1.91 -13.57
N GLU A 166 7.75 -3.23 -13.46
CA GLU A 166 8.54 -3.83 -12.38
C GLU A 166 10.04 -3.53 -12.52
N GLN A 167 10.56 -3.58 -13.74
CA GLN A 167 11.99 -3.42 -14.03
C GLN A 167 12.30 -2.20 -14.93
N THR A 168 11.28 -1.61 -15.54
CA THR A 168 11.42 -0.50 -16.48
C THR A 168 10.45 0.63 -16.11
N PRO A 169 10.86 1.90 -16.18
CA PRO A 169 9.95 3.01 -15.91
C PRO A 169 8.82 3.05 -16.96
N PRO A 170 7.60 3.45 -16.58
CA PRO A 170 6.47 3.52 -17.50
C PRO A 170 6.69 4.59 -18.57
N SER A 171 6.23 4.33 -19.80
CA SER A 171 6.22 5.32 -20.87
C SER A 171 5.14 6.40 -20.63
N PRO A 172 5.36 7.66 -21.05
CA PRO A 172 4.40 8.75 -20.81
C PRO A 172 3.03 8.48 -21.46
N GLU A 173 3.01 7.85 -22.64
CA GLU A 173 1.75 7.45 -23.31
C GLU A 173 0.96 6.43 -22.47
N LEU A 174 1.65 5.49 -21.80
CA LEU A 174 1.01 4.54 -20.92
C LEU A 174 0.45 5.23 -19.68
N VAL A 175 1.20 6.16 -19.08
CA VAL A 175 0.77 6.94 -17.91
C VAL A 175 -0.52 7.69 -18.21
N GLU A 176 -0.58 8.42 -19.33
CA GLU A 176 -1.77 9.17 -19.75
C GLU A 176 -3.00 8.27 -19.90
N LYS A 177 -2.87 7.13 -20.61
CA LYS A 177 -3.99 6.18 -20.80
C LYS A 177 -4.45 5.52 -19.50
N VAL A 178 -3.52 5.22 -18.60
CA VAL A 178 -3.82 4.64 -17.27
C VAL A 178 -4.55 5.64 -16.39
N GLN A 179 -4.13 6.91 -16.38
CA GLN A 179 -4.84 7.97 -15.68
C GLN A 179 -6.25 8.19 -16.24
N ASP A 180 -6.39 8.21 -17.57
CA ASP A 180 -7.68 8.35 -18.23
C ASP A 180 -8.65 7.25 -17.80
N LEU A 181 -8.17 6.02 -17.72
CA LEU A 181 -8.97 4.88 -17.29
C LEU A 181 -9.34 4.97 -15.80
N TYR A 182 -8.42 5.43 -14.95
CA TYR A 182 -8.67 5.67 -13.53
C TYR A 182 -9.80 6.69 -13.34
N HIS A 183 -9.69 7.88 -13.92
CA HIS A 183 -10.69 8.92 -13.75
C HIS A 183 -12.07 8.55 -14.34
N LYS A 184 -12.10 7.75 -15.42
CA LYS A 184 -13.36 7.37 -16.09
C LYS A 184 -14.08 6.19 -15.40
N ARG A 185 -13.34 5.21 -14.86
CA ARG A 185 -13.93 3.90 -14.50
C ARG A 185 -13.41 3.24 -13.23
N VAL A 186 -12.17 3.50 -12.80
CA VAL A 186 -11.55 2.76 -11.68
C VAL A 186 -11.42 3.68 -10.46
N SER A 187 -12.04 3.31 -9.34
CA SER A 187 -11.97 4.10 -8.10
C SER A 187 -10.84 3.68 -7.15
N ASP A 188 -10.22 2.52 -7.36
CA ASP A 188 -9.15 2.01 -6.49
C ASP A 188 -7.80 2.66 -6.85
N VAL A 189 -7.23 3.40 -5.90
CA VAL A 189 -5.94 4.08 -6.06
C VAL A 189 -4.76 3.12 -6.25
N ARG A 190 -4.91 1.84 -5.88
CA ARG A 190 -3.88 0.80 -6.12
C ARG A 190 -3.56 0.61 -7.60
N PHE A 191 -4.51 0.96 -8.46
CA PHE A 191 -4.33 0.95 -9.92
C PHE A 191 -3.19 1.86 -10.39
N LEU A 192 -2.91 2.95 -9.65
CA LEU A 192 -1.87 3.92 -10.01
C LEU A 192 -0.48 3.53 -9.47
N ILE A 193 -0.38 2.60 -8.51
CA ILE A 193 0.90 2.20 -7.89
C ILE A 193 1.97 1.80 -8.92
N PRO A 194 1.64 0.98 -9.94
CA PRO A 194 2.60 0.61 -10.97
C PRO A 194 3.18 1.77 -11.78
N VAL A 195 2.43 2.87 -11.95
CA VAL A 195 2.82 4.00 -12.81
C VAL A 195 3.32 5.21 -12.04
N LEU A 196 3.45 5.12 -10.71
CA LEU A 196 3.83 6.25 -9.84
C LEU A 196 5.11 6.97 -10.27
N THR A 197 6.09 6.24 -10.80
CA THR A 197 7.37 6.80 -11.24
C THR A 197 7.26 7.67 -12.49
N GLY A 198 6.18 7.55 -13.25
CA GLY A 198 5.91 8.37 -14.44
C GLY A 198 4.88 9.48 -14.23
N LEU A 199 4.31 9.62 -13.03
CA LEU A 199 3.34 10.66 -12.71
C LEU A 199 4.03 12.01 -12.44
N GLU A 200 3.32 13.09 -12.70
CA GLU A 200 3.77 14.42 -12.30
C GLU A 200 3.67 14.62 -10.78
N LYS A 201 4.54 15.47 -10.23
CA LYS A 201 4.56 15.81 -8.79
C LYS A 201 3.18 16.22 -8.26
N ARG A 202 2.42 17.01 -9.02
CA ARG A 202 1.08 17.49 -8.61
C ARG A 202 0.09 16.33 -8.45
N GLU A 203 0.16 15.35 -9.33
CA GLU A 203 -0.73 14.20 -9.33
C GLU A 203 -0.43 13.27 -8.16
N ILE A 204 0.85 13.08 -7.85
CA ILE A 204 1.31 12.33 -6.69
C ILE A 204 0.81 12.99 -5.41
N ILE A 205 0.97 14.30 -5.26
CA ILE A 205 0.50 15.05 -4.08
C ILE A 205 -1.02 14.94 -3.92
N ASN A 206 -1.78 15.12 -5.00
CA ASN A 206 -3.24 14.98 -4.98
C ASN A 206 -3.72 13.56 -4.67
N GLY A 207 -2.94 12.53 -5.07
CA GLY A 207 -3.22 11.13 -4.79
C GLY A 207 -2.76 10.64 -3.41
N LEU A 208 -1.82 11.35 -2.78
CA LEU A 208 -1.15 10.96 -1.54
C LEU A 208 -2.13 10.65 -0.38
N PRO A 209 -3.18 11.45 -0.12
CA PRO A 209 -4.13 11.16 0.96
C PRO A 209 -4.85 9.81 0.80
N LYS A 210 -5.10 9.39 -0.45
CA LYS A 210 -5.73 8.08 -0.75
C LYS A 210 -4.72 6.94 -0.64
N LEU A 211 -3.46 7.19 -1.02
CA LEU A 211 -2.38 6.19 -0.94
C LEU A 211 -2.02 5.83 0.51
N ILE A 212 -1.94 6.82 1.42
CA ILE A 212 -1.57 6.57 2.82
C ILE A 212 -2.65 5.85 3.63
N LYS A 213 -3.91 5.84 3.15
CA LYS A 213 -5.02 5.07 3.76
C LYS A 213 -4.94 3.57 3.48
N LEU A 214 -4.02 3.14 2.63
CA LEU A 214 -3.82 1.73 2.32
C LEU A 214 -3.11 1.00 3.49
N SER A 215 -2.95 -0.32 3.36
CA SER A 215 -2.25 -1.10 4.37
C SER A 215 -0.76 -0.74 4.43
N GLN A 216 -0.17 -0.80 5.63
CA GLN A 216 1.25 -0.48 5.88
C GLN A 216 2.26 -1.09 4.87
N PRO A 217 2.16 -2.38 4.45
CA PRO A 217 3.08 -2.94 3.46
C PRO A 217 2.94 -2.26 2.09
N VAL A 218 1.72 -1.90 1.68
CA VAL A 218 1.48 -1.21 0.41
C VAL A 218 2.01 0.22 0.47
N VAL A 219 1.84 0.92 1.59
CA VAL A 219 2.40 2.27 1.79
C VAL A 219 3.93 2.24 1.72
N LYS A 220 4.58 1.23 2.31
CA LYS A 220 6.03 1.05 2.18
C LYS A 220 6.45 0.82 0.73
N GLU A 221 5.71 0.01 -0.03
CA GLU A 221 6.00 -0.18 -1.46
C GLU A 221 5.86 1.12 -2.25
N VAL A 222 4.80 1.90 -1.99
CA VAL A 222 4.58 3.21 -2.61
C VAL A 222 5.75 4.15 -2.32
N PHE A 223 6.17 4.27 -1.06
CA PHE A 223 7.31 5.10 -0.69
C PHE A 223 8.61 4.61 -1.30
N ASN A 224 8.83 3.29 -1.35
CA ASN A 224 9.99 2.73 -2.03
C ASN A 224 9.99 3.07 -3.53
N ARG A 225 8.86 2.94 -4.23
CA ARG A 225 8.78 3.32 -5.66
C ARG A 225 8.96 4.82 -5.88
N LEU A 226 8.50 5.66 -4.96
CA LEU A 226 8.66 7.12 -5.04
C LEU A 226 10.07 7.57 -4.67
N LEU A 227 10.75 6.90 -3.73
CA LEU A 227 12.02 7.35 -3.15
C LEU A 227 13.24 6.62 -3.70
N ILE A 228 13.09 5.37 -4.19
CA ILE A 228 14.21 4.59 -4.74
C ILE A 228 14.60 5.17 -6.09
N ARG A 229 15.81 5.70 -6.13
CA ARG A 229 16.58 5.98 -7.33
C ARG A 229 17.06 4.64 -7.88
N ASN A 230 16.56 4.21 -9.03
CA ASN A 230 17.08 3.02 -9.71
C ASN A 230 18.57 3.26 -10.01
N ALA A 231 19.46 2.75 -9.15
CA ALA A 231 20.90 3.00 -9.17
C ALA A 231 21.63 2.24 -10.30
N SER A 232 20.92 1.65 -11.24
CA SER A 232 21.48 0.81 -12.31
C SER A 232 21.27 1.36 -13.72
N SER A 233 20.79 2.60 -13.88
CA SER A 233 20.59 3.20 -15.20
C SER A 233 21.23 4.58 -15.26
N GLU A 234 22.33 4.71 -16.00
CA GLU A 234 22.98 5.97 -16.36
C GLU A 234 22.08 6.89 -17.23
N THR A 235 20.85 6.46 -17.52
CA THR A 235 19.82 7.27 -18.17
C THR A 235 18.93 7.94 -17.12
N SER A 236 19.15 9.25 -16.97
CA SER A 236 18.41 10.20 -16.17
C SER A 236 16.89 10.05 -16.23
N HIS A 237 16.31 9.25 -15.35
CA HIS A 237 14.93 9.43 -14.89
C HIS A 237 14.98 9.60 -13.38
N ALA A 238 15.02 10.86 -12.96
CA ALA A 238 14.98 11.25 -11.56
C ALA A 238 13.65 10.77 -10.95
N SER A 239 13.69 10.41 -9.66
CA SER A 239 12.46 10.19 -8.90
C SER A 239 11.51 11.40 -9.07
N PRO A 240 10.20 11.18 -9.19
CA PRO A 240 9.23 12.24 -9.44
C PRO A 240 9.07 13.20 -8.25
N ILE A 241 9.54 12.83 -7.06
CA ILE A 241 9.46 13.66 -5.85
C ILE A 241 10.70 13.46 -4.96
N LEU A 242 11.25 14.56 -4.45
CA LEU A 242 12.37 14.47 -3.51
C LEU A 242 11.92 13.94 -2.14
N PRO A 243 12.79 13.26 -1.36
CA PRO A 243 12.43 12.79 -0.03
C PRO A 243 11.93 13.90 0.91
N SER A 244 12.57 15.08 0.87
CA SER A 244 12.15 16.26 1.63
C SER A 244 10.77 16.76 1.19
N GLU A 245 10.51 16.79 -0.11
CA GLU A 245 9.22 17.19 -0.68
C GLU A 245 8.09 16.23 -0.31
N LEU A 246 8.36 14.92 -0.25
CA LEU A 246 7.38 13.94 0.20
C LEU A 246 7.02 14.15 1.67
N LEU A 247 8.00 14.42 2.54
CA LEU A 247 7.73 14.76 3.94
C LEU A 247 6.87 16.02 4.03
N ILE A 248 7.20 17.05 3.26
CA ILE A 248 6.43 18.30 3.25
C ILE A 248 5.00 18.04 2.78
N ALA A 249 4.83 17.27 1.69
CA ALA A 249 3.53 16.92 1.15
C ALA A 249 2.67 16.18 2.18
N LEU A 250 3.24 15.24 2.95
CA LEU A 250 2.52 14.55 4.03
C LEU A 250 2.01 15.53 5.10
N HIS A 251 2.81 16.54 5.43
CA HIS A 251 2.47 17.54 6.45
C HIS A 251 1.48 18.60 5.94
N GLN A 252 1.33 18.76 4.63
CA GLN A 252 0.38 19.66 3.99
C GLN A 252 -1.00 19.02 3.75
N ILE A 253 -1.16 17.71 3.99
CA ILE A 253 -2.45 17.04 3.84
C ILE A 253 -3.46 17.64 4.84
N SER A 254 -4.62 18.04 4.34
CA SER A 254 -5.67 18.62 5.16
C SER A 254 -6.28 17.58 6.10
N PRO A 255 -6.70 17.97 7.32
CA PRO A 255 -7.34 17.06 8.27
C PRO A 255 -8.69 16.51 7.77
N GLU A 256 -9.32 17.16 6.79
CA GLU A 256 -10.56 16.68 6.14
C GLU A 256 -10.29 15.50 5.19
N GLU A 257 -9.13 15.49 4.53
CA GLU A 257 -8.77 14.45 3.58
C GLU A 257 -8.25 13.18 4.25
N CYS A 258 -7.54 13.31 5.38
CA CYS A 258 -6.96 12.17 6.08
C CYS A 258 -6.83 12.39 7.59
N GLU A 259 -7.08 11.32 8.37
CA GLU A 259 -6.90 11.35 9.82
C GLU A 259 -5.43 11.59 10.19
N LEU A 260 -5.19 12.45 11.18
CA LEU A 260 -3.84 12.79 11.62
C LEU A 260 -3.03 11.56 12.02
N LYS A 261 -3.66 10.51 12.59
CA LYS A 261 -2.99 9.25 12.93
C LYS A 261 -2.40 8.55 11.71
N THR A 262 -3.10 8.57 10.58
CA THR A 262 -2.61 7.98 9.33
C THR A 262 -1.44 8.77 8.79
N ILE A 263 -1.51 10.11 8.86
CA ILE A 263 -0.41 11.00 8.48
C ILE A 263 0.81 10.75 9.40
N MET A 264 0.61 10.65 10.71
CA MET A 264 1.66 10.32 11.68
C MET A 264 2.34 8.99 11.35
N ASN A 265 1.55 7.95 11.11
CA ASN A 265 2.08 6.62 10.75
C ASN A 265 2.89 6.67 9.45
N ALA A 266 2.40 7.38 8.43
CA ALA A 266 3.10 7.58 7.16
C ALA A 266 4.42 8.36 7.35
N THR A 267 4.40 9.45 8.10
CA THR A 267 5.61 10.22 8.44
C THR A 267 6.62 9.38 9.20
N THR A 268 6.19 8.55 10.15
CA THR A 268 7.09 7.65 10.89
C THR A 268 7.67 6.56 10.01
N LEU A 269 6.90 6.02 9.05
CA LEU A 269 7.44 5.11 8.04
C LEU A 269 8.57 5.75 7.25
N CYS A 270 8.41 7.01 6.81
CA CYS A 270 9.48 7.77 6.17
C CYS A 270 10.70 7.92 7.10
N LEU A 271 10.50 8.43 8.32
CA LEU A 271 11.61 8.69 9.26
C LEU A 271 12.37 7.43 9.71
N ASN A 272 11.74 6.26 9.65
CA ASN A 272 12.40 4.99 9.94
C ASN A 272 13.42 4.59 8.85
N GLU A 273 13.30 5.11 7.62
CA GLU A 273 14.24 4.88 6.52
C GLU A 273 15.47 5.80 6.63
N ARG A 274 16.31 5.54 7.64
CA ARG A 274 17.51 6.34 7.98
C ARG A 274 18.50 6.53 6.82
N ALA A 275 18.50 5.63 5.85
CA ALA A 275 19.35 5.72 4.67
C ALA A 275 18.90 6.81 3.67
N ILE A 276 17.59 7.10 3.63
CA ILE A 276 16.99 8.09 2.73
C ILE A 276 16.84 9.44 3.44
N TYR A 277 16.42 9.41 4.70
CA TYR A 277 16.17 10.60 5.50
C TYR A 277 17.35 10.93 6.41
N THR A 278 18.42 11.43 5.79
CA THR A 278 19.62 11.91 6.50
C THR A 278 19.38 13.29 7.14
N HIS A 279 20.31 13.72 8.00
CA HIS A 279 20.26 15.04 8.65
C HIS A 279 20.09 16.19 7.64
N ASP A 280 20.76 16.14 6.49
CA ASP A 280 20.67 17.18 5.46
C ASP A 280 19.27 17.26 4.82
N VAL A 281 18.69 16.10 4.50
CA VAL A 281 17.34 16.01 3.92
C VAL A 281 16.29 16.50 4.91
N LEU A 282 16.42 16.10 6.18
CA LEU A 282 15.54 16.55 7.25
C LEU A 282 15.67 18.05 7.50
N ALA A 283 16.87 18.61 7.47
CA ALA A 283 17.09 20.04 7.62
C ALA A 283 16.37 20.85 6.52
N VAL A 284 16.45 20.41 5.26
CA VAL A 284 15.72 21.04 4.15
C VAL A 284 14.20 20.95 4.34
N ALA A 285 13.70 19.78 4.74
CA ALA A 285 12.27 19.59 4.99
C ALA A 285 11.77 20.48 6.14
N ILE A 286 12.50 20.53 7.26
CA ILE A 286 12.16 21.36 8.42
C ILE A 286 12.20 22.84 8.06
N GLN A 287 13.24 23.30 7.38
CA GLN A 287 13.35 24.71 6.98
C GLN A 287 12.13 25.16 6.16
N GLN A 288 11.72 24.34 5.19
CA GLN A 288 10.55 24.63 4.36
C GLN A 288 9.23 24.50 5.13
N LEU A 289 9.15 23.61 6.13
CA LEU A 289 7.97 23.47 6.99
C LEU A 289 7.80 24.61 7.98
N VAL A 290 8.90 25.18 8.48
CA VAL A 290 8.90 26.35 9.37
C VAL A 290 8.40 27.59 8.64
N ASP A 291 8.66 27.70 7.34
CA ASP A 291 8.18 28.80 6.50
C ASP A 291 6.68 28.67 6.12
N ILE A 292 6.04 27.53 6.43
CA ILE A 292 4.60 27.31 6.19
C ILE A 292 3.80 27.81 7.39
N ASN A 293 2.81 28.68 7.14
CA ASN A 293 1.91 29.22 8.17
C ASN A 293 0.46 28.76 7.91
N PRO A 294 -0.19 28.04 8.86
CA PRO A 294 0.32 27.62 10.17
C PRO A 294 1.34 26.49 10.09
N ILE A 295 2.32 26.48 11.01
CA ILE A 295 3.34 25.42 11.11
C ILE A 295 2.62 24.07 11.27
N PRO A 296 2.93 23.05 10.45
CA PRO A 296 2.31 21.75 10.59
C PRO A 296 2.60 21.13 11.97
N ILE A 297 1.55 20.87 12.74
CA ILE A 297 1.58 20.42 14.14
C ILE A 297 2.49 19.20 14.40
N LEU A 298 2.71 18.37 13.39
CA LEU A 298 3.56 17.20 13.46
C LEU A 298 5.04 17.57 13.65
N VAL A 299 5.50 18.70 13.13
CA VAL A 299 6.89 19.14 13.29
C VAL A 299 7.19 19.44 14.76
N ASP A 300 6.32 20.20 15.43
CA ASP A 300 6.50 20.51 16.85
C ASP A 300 6.33 19.26 17.74
N ALA A 301 5.41 18.35 17.40
CA ALA A 301 5.22 17.10 18.13
C ALA A 301 6.41 16.15 17.97
N ILE A 302 6.99 16.06 16.78
CA ILE A 302 8.20 15.26 16.51
C ILE A 302 9.41 15.90 17.19
N LEU A 303 9.59 17.23 17.10
CA LEU A 303 10.66 17.94 17.80
C LEU A 303 10.54 17.87 19.32
N ALA A 304 9.32 17.75 19.87
CA ALA A 304 9.12 17.54 21.30
C ALA A 304 9.49 16.13 21.77
N LEU A 305 9.32 15.11 20.91
CA LEU A 305 9.60 13.72 21.24
C LEU A 305 10.99 13.22 20.82
N ASN A 306 11.67 13.95 19.93
CA ASN A 306 12.94 13.51 19.36
C ASN A 306 14.09 13.63 20.37
N GLN A 307 14.51 12.49 20.93
CA GLN A 307 15.78 12.33 21.64
C GLN A 307 16.77 11.58 20.74
N PRO A 308 18.06 11.97 20.71
CA PRO A 308 19.05 11.42 19.78
C PRO A 308 19.23 9.89 19.88
N ASP A 309 18.91 9.29 21.02
CA ASP A 309 19.25 7.89 21.32
C ASP A 309 18.03 6.95 21.49
N GLN A 310 16.79 7.41 21.29
CA GLN A 310 15.58 6.57 21.46
C GLN A 310 14.61 6.67 20.28
N PRO A 311 13.94 5.54 19.92
CA PRO A 311 12.88 5.58 18.91
C PRO A 311 11.67 6.37 19.42
N ASN A 312 11.11 7.23 18.57
CA ASN A 312 9.94 8.03 18.91
C ASN A 312 8.71 7.14 19.14
N ASP A 313 8.15 7.15 20.35
CA ASP A 313 6.88 6.47 20.64
C ASP A 313 5.70 7.41 20.37
N LEU A 314 5.00 7.17 19.26
CA LEU A 314 3.83 7.96 18.85
C LEU A 314 2.62 7.78 19.77
N ASN A 315 2.58 6.72 20.60
CA ASN A 315 1.53 6.58 21.61
C ASN A 315 1.60 7.68 22.66
N MET A 316 2.67 8.47 22.68
CA MET A 316 2.88 9.57 23.60
C MET A 316 2.33 10.91 23.13
N VAL A 317 1.87 10.99 21.87
CA VAL A 317 1.12 12.15 21.36
C VAL A 317 -0.38 11.93 21.56
N GLU A 318 -1.05 12.88 22.21
CA GLU A 318 -2.50 12.93 22.35
C GLU A 318 -3.09 14.04 21.50
N ILE A 319 -4.26 13.80 20.91
CA ILE A 319 -5.09 14.83 20.32
C ILE A 319 -6.28 15.01 21.25
N MET A 320 -6.43 16.23 21.73
CA MET A 320 -7.51 16.63 22.61
C MET A 320 -8.38 17.62 21.87
N GLU A 321 -9.59 17.19 21.55
CA GLU A 321 -10.57 18.02 20.86
C GLU A 321 -11.37 18.79 21.90
N ILE A 322 -11.40 20.11 21.76
CA ILE A 322 -12.12 21.01 22.66
C ILE A 322 -13.11 21.80 21.83
N GLN A 323 -14.38 21.76 22.24
CA GLN A 323 -15.44 22.52 21.60
C GLN A 323 -15.38 23.97 22.07
N HIS A 324 -15.36 24.91 21.12
CA HIS A 324 -15.32 26.34 21.41
C HIS A 324 -16.33 27.10 20.54
N ARG A 325 -16.76 28.29 20.98
CA ARG A 325 -17.76 29.11 20.25
C ARG A 325 -17.15 30.01 19.18
N THR A 326 -15.83 30.20 19.22
CA THR A 326 -15.06 30.98 18.25
C THR A 326 -13.88 30.14 17.79
N GLU A 327 -13.42 30.39 16.56
CA GLU A 327 -12.15 29.84 16.05
C GLU A 327 -11.06 30.23 17.05
N GLY A 328 -10.43 29.22 17.62
CA GLY A 328 -9.30 29.41 18.52
C GLY A 328 -8.11 28.63 17.98
N ASP A 329 -6.93 29.19 18.21
CA ASP A 329 -5.70 28.62 17.67
C ASP A 329 -5.45 27.24 18.30
N SER A 330 -5.28 26.23 17.44
CA SER A 330 -4.81 24.91 17.89
C SER A 330 -3.38 25.07 18.42
N CYS A 331 -3.10 24.54 19.60
CA CYS A 331 -1.78 24.66 20.23
C CYS A 331 -1.21 23.29 20.59
N LEU A 332 0.12 23.19 20.60
CA LEU A 332 0.82 22.03 21.13
C LEU A 332 1.27 22.29 22.56
N VAL A 333 0.87 21.40 23.46
CA VAL A 333 1.29 21.38 24.85
C VAL A 333 2.40 20.35 24.99
N ARG A 334 3.60 20.79 25.40
CA ARG A 334 4.71 19.90 25.80
C ARG A 334 4.44 19.34 27.19
N GLY A 335 3.59 18.33 27.22
CA GLY A 335 3.08 17.67 28.41
C GLY A 335 1.70 17.06 28.15
N ILE A 336 0.86 17.03 29.18
CA ILE A 336 -0.46 16.40 29.14
C ILE A 336 -1.58 17.40 29.45
N VAL A 337 -2.72 17.24 28.78
CA VAL A 337 -3.96 17.95 29.11
C VAL A 337 -5.00 16.94 29.60
N HIS A 338 -5.64 17.23 30.71
CA HIS A 338 -6.70 16.41 31.30
C HIS A 338 -8.08 17.03 31.06
N ASP A 339 -9.07 16.19 30.76
CA ASP A 339 -10.49 16.53 30.55
C ASP A 339 -11.27 16.74 31.88
N TYR A 340 -10.55 17.02 32.96
CA TYR A 340 -11.10 17.30 34.27
C TYR A 340 -10.32 18.43 34.96
N GLY A 341 -11.06 19.18 35.78
CA GLY A 341 -10.51 20.22 36.64
C GLY A 341 -10.10 19.72 38.02
N VAL A 342 -9.74 20.67 38.89
CA VAL A 342 -9.39 20.39 40.28
C VAL A 342 -10.56 19.79 41.06
N ARG A 343 -10.26 18.89 42.00
CA ARG A 343 -11.28 18.13 42.73
C ARG A 343 -12.07 18.98 43.73
N HIS A 344 -11.40 19.94 44.39
CA HIS A 344 -12.00 20.78 45.40
C HIS A 344 -11.90 22.27 45.02
N PRO A 345 -12.96 23.09 45.21
CA PRO A 345 -12.93 24.51 44.84
C PRO A 345 -11.82 25.33 45.51
N SER A 346 -11.38 24.93 46.70
CA SER A 346 -10.28 25.58 47.43
C SER A 346 -8.89 25.13 47.00
N MET A 347 -8.76 24.14 46.11
CA MET A 347 -7.46 23.79 45.54
C MET A 347 -7.00 24.87 44.57
N SER A 348 -5.69 25.09 44.49
CA SER A 348 -5.14 26.07 43.56
C SER A 348 -5.45 25.67 42.12
N LYS A 349 -5.94 26.63 41.34
CA LYS A 349 -6.19 26.47 39.90
C LYS A 349 -4.95 26.70 39.05
N ALA A 350 -3.88 27.22 39.64
CA ALA A 350 -2.61 27.43 38.96
C ALA A 350 -1.45 27.20 39.94
N LEU A 351 -0.46 26.43 39.54
CA LEU A 351 0.74 26.13 40.30
C LEU A 351 1.95 26.31 39.39
N LYS A 352 3.01 26.90 39.93
CA LYS A 352 4.32 27.01 39.26
C LYS A 352 5.33 26.12 39.98
N ASN A 353 6.27 25.54 39.24
CA ASN A 353 7.31 24.64 39.74
C ASN A 353 6.70 23.54 40.62
N ALA A 354 5.72 22.82 40.08
CA ALA A 354 4.95 21.84 40.82
C ALA A 354 5.62 20.46 40.78
N TYR A 355 5.54 19.76 41.90
CA TYR A 355 5.88 18.34 41.99
C TYR A 355 4.63 17.50 41.84
N ILE A 356 4.65 16.54 40.92
CA ILE A 356 3.51 15.70 40.57
C ILE A 356 3.76 14.28 41.08
N LEU A 357 2.86 13.81 41.95
CA LEU A 357 2.81 12.41 42.35
C LEU A 357 1.78 11.66 41.51
N THR A 358 2.24 10.70 40.72
CA THR A 358 1.37 9.74 40.05
C THR A 358 1.27 8.46 40.88
N CYS A 359 0.06 8.07 41.27
CA CYS A 359 -0.16 6.85 42.04
C CYS A 359 -1.36 6.05 41.54
N ASN A 360 -1.21 4.73 41.52
CA ASN A 360 -2.26 3.76 41.25
C ASN A 360 -2.81 3.20 42.56
N ILE A 361 -3.08 4.10 43.50
CA ILE A 361 -3.60 3.78 44.83
C ILE A 361 -4.91 4.54 44.99
N SER A 362 -5.94 3.84 45.44
CA SER A 362 -7.20 4.49 45.78
C SER A 362 -7.04 5.23 47.10
N MET A 363 -7.02 6.56 47.05
CA MET A 363 -7.08 7.42 48.24
C MET A 363 -8.51 7.68 48.72
N GLU A 364 -9.49 7.25 47.93
CA GLU A 364 -10.92 7.33 48.23
C GLU A 364 -11.53 5.92 48.20
N TYR A 365 -12.67 5.73 48.85
CA TYR A 365 -13.42 4.47 48.80
C TYR A 365 -14.12 4.26 47.44
N GLU A 366 -14.36 5.35 46.70
CA GLU A 366 -14.95 5.32 45.35
C GLU A 366 -13.89 5.21 44.24
N LYS A 367 -14.33 4.69 43.09
CA LYS A 367 -13.47 4.49 41.91
C LYS A 367 -13.01 5.84 41.34
N THR A 368 -11.69 5.98 41.14
CA THR A 368 -11.08 7.21 40.61
C THR A 368 -11.46 7.48 39.15
N ARG A 369 -11.46 8.76 38.77
CA ARG A 369 -11.78 9.23 37.40
C ARG A 369 -10.57 9.21 36.44
N ALA A 370 -9.36 9.00 36.95
CA ALA A 370 -8.15 9.01 36.13
C ALA A 370 -8.09 7.74 35.27
N LYS A 371 -8.07 7.93 33.94
CA LYS A 371 -7.89 6.83 32.98
C LYS A 371 -6.47 6.26 33.14
N HIS A 372 -6.31 4.93 33.18
CA HIS A 372 -4.99 4.27 33.33
C HIS A 372 -3.96 4.77 32.30
N ARG A 373 -4.39 4.99 31.04
CA ARG A 373 -3.56 5.56 29.98
C ARG A 373 -3.02 6.97 30.31
N ASN A 374 -3.83 7.78 30.99
CA ASN A 374 -3.43 9.14 31.37
C ASN A 374 -2.39 9.09 32.49
N MET A 375 -2.37 8.04 33.32
CA MET A 375 -1.39 7.87 34.38
C MET A 375 0.01 7.64 33.80
N GLU A 376 0.17 6.67 32.90
CA GLU A 376 1.45 6.39 32.24
C GLU A 376 2.00 7.62 31.51
N ARG A 377 1.12 8.32 30.78
CA ARG A 377 1.48 9.55 30.07
C ARG A 377 1.86 10.69 31.01
N LEU A 378 1.13 10.89 32.11
CA LEU A 378 1.44 11.93 33.10
C LEU A 378 2.80 11.67 33.75
N THR A 379 3.09 10.42 34.09
CA THR A 379 4.40 10.00 34.64
C THR A 379 5.53 10.34 33.68
N LEU A 380 5.38 9.99 32.39
CA LEU A 380 6.35 10.27 31.34
C LEU A 380 6.42 11.75 30.93
N ALA A 381 5.32 12.50 31.09
CA ALA A 381 5.26 13.93 30.82
C ALA A 381 6.04 14.74 31.86
N CYS A 382 6.05 14.29 33.12
CA CYS A 382 6.64 14.99 34.27
C CYS A 382 7.99 14.39 34.72
N GLY A 383 8.39 13.23 34.21
CA GLY A 383 9.62 12.54 34.61
C GLY A 383 9.58 11.89 35.99
N GLY A 384 8.39 11.52 36.48
CA GLY A 384 8.21 10.84 37.78
C GLY A 384 8.11 9.32 37.65
N GLU A 385 7.69 8.65 38.73
CA GLU A 385 7.36 7.23 38.75
C GLU A 385 5.91 6.99 39.22
N ALA A 386 5.24 5.99 38.64
CA ALA A 386 3.89 5.61 39.05
C ALA A 386 3.93 4.69 40.28
N MET A 387 3.45 5.19 41.42
CA MET A 387 3.53 4.49 42.70
C MET A 387 2.33 3.60 42.96
N ASN A 388 2.57 2.35 43.39
CA ASN A 388 1.53 1.38 43.75
C ASN A 388 1.37 1.18 45.27
N SER A 389 2.30 1.69 46.08
CA SER A 389 2.21 1.70 47.55
C SER A 389 2.69 3.03 48.12
N ILE A 390 2.06 3.47 49.21
CA ILE A 390 2.40 4.72 49.93
C ILE A 390 3.70 4.52 50.73
N ASP A 391 4.00 3.30 51.15
CA ASP A 391 5.13 2.99 52.03
C ASP A 391 6.49 3.24 51.35
N ASN A 392 6.54 3.19 50.02
CA ASN A 392 7.76 3.35 49.22
C ASN A 392 7.93 4.76 48.64
N LEU A 393 7.22 5.75 49.16
CA LEU A 393 7.25 7.11 48.62
C LEU A 393 8.58 7.81 48.95
N THR A 394 9.41 8.07 47.93
CA THR A 394 10.60 8.93 48.06
C THR A 394 10.44 10.21 47.25
N LYS A 395 11.32 11.19 47.48
CA LYS A 395 11.34 12.43 46.68
C LYS A 395 11.69 12.17 45.22
N GLU A 396 12.38 11.08 44.93
CA GLU A 396 12.82 10.70 43.59
C GLU A 396 11.65 10.21 42.71
N CYS A 397 10.56 9.73 43.33
CA CYS A 397 9.37 9.28 42.62
C CYS A 397 8.52 10.44 42.06
N LEU A 398 8.75 11.68 42.52
CA LEU A 398 7.96 12.84 42.13
C LEU A 398 8.41 13.39 40.77
N GLY A 399 7.47 13.55 39.85
CA GLY A 399 7.71 14.30 38.61
C GLY A 399 7.78 15.81 38.87
N PHE A 400 8.39 16.55 37.96
CA PHE A 400 8.50 18.01 38.03
C PHE A 400 7.95 18.67 36.77
N VAL A 401 7.22 19.78 36.95
CA VAL A 401 6.69 20.60 35.87
C VAL A 401 6.76 22.09 36.22
N GLU A 402 7.00 22.94 35.21
CA GLU A 402 7.09 24.38 35.42
C GLU A 402 5.71 25.00 35.65
N ASP A 403 4.68 24.55 34.94
CA ASP A 403 3.33 25.10 35.03
C ASP A 403 2.25 24.01 35.07
N VAL A 404 1.33 24.15 36.02
CA VAL A 404 0.05 23.43 36.06
C VAL A 404 -1.07 24.42 36.19
N TYR A 405 -2.05 24.41 35.29
CA TYR A 405 -3.19 25.32 35.39
C TYR A 405 -4.49 24.73 34.86
N GLU A 406 -5.60 25.09 35.51
CA GLU A 406 -6.95 24.83 35.04
C GLU A 406 -7.38 25.95 34.10
N HIS A 407 -7.83 25.58 32.91
CA HIS A 407 -8.45 26.46 31.95
C HIS A 407 -9.89 26.01 31.69
N VAL A 408 -10.82 26.95 31.61
CA VAL A 408 -12.23 26.67 31.34
C VAL A 408 -12.50 27.05 29.89
N LEU A 409 -12.86 26.07 29.06
CA LEU A 409 -13.18 26.25 27.65
C LEU A 409 -14.59 25.72 27.41
N GLY A 410 -15.50 26.60 27.00
CA GLY A 410 -16.92 26.28 26.89
C GLY A 410 -17.52 25.85 28.23
N GLU A 411 -18.10 24.65 28.28
CA GLU A 411 -18.66 24.05 29.51
C GLU A 411 -17.67 23.10 30.21
N GLY A 412 -16.52 22.83 29.59
CA GLY A 412 -15.50 21.91 30.08
C GLY A 412 -14.42 22.59 30.93
N LYS A 413 -13.86 21.84 31.88
CA LYS A 413 -12.66 22.23 32.63
C LYS A 413 -11.49 21.34 32.21
N TYR A 414 -10.38 21.98 31.89
CA TYR A 414 -9.20 21.31 31.36
C TYR A 414 -7.98 21.65 32.22
N THR A 415 -7.25 20.65 32.67
CA THR A 415 -6.01 20.87 33.45
C THR A 415 -4.80 20.64 32.55
N PHE A 416 -4.01 21.68 32.35
CA PHE A 416 -2.77 21.67 31.58
C PHE A 416 -1.60 21.39 32.52
N VAL A 417 -0.74 20.44 32.15
CA VAL A 417 0.46 20.06 32.89
C VAL A 417 1.64 20.10 31.92
N GLN A 418 2.54 21.08 32.05
CA GLN A 418 3.56 21.35 31.04
C GLN A 418 4.87 21.94 31.61
N GLY A 419 5.90 21.97 30.77
CA GLY A 419 7.18 22.64 31.07
C GLY A 419 8.26 21.73 31.64
N TRP A 420 8.12 20.40 31.52
CA TRP A 420 9.24 19.50 31.75
C TRP A 420 10.14 19.47 30.50
N LYS A 421 11.45 19.70 30.68
CA LYS A 421 12.41 19.80 29.57
C LYS A 421 12.55 18.49 28.80
N ASP A 422 12.53 17.38 29.51
CA ASP A 422 12.64 16.03 28.96
C ASP A 422 11.27 15.34 28.85
N SER A 423 10.21 16.12 28.62
CA SER A 423 8.84 15.59 28.51
C SER A 423 8.75 14.59 27.36
N ARG A 424 8.38 13.35 27.69
CA ARG A 424 8.18 12.28 26.71
C ARG A 424 6.73 12.17 26.25
N SER A 425 5.90 13.18 26.50
CA SER A 425 4.50 13.22 26.07
C SER A 425 4.14 14.62 25.58
N ALA A 426 3.31 14.69 24.55
CA ALA A 426 2.80 15.94 24.02
C ALA A 426 1.30 15.82 23.75
N THR A 427 0.56 16.90 23.99
CA THR A 427 -0.87 16.97 23.71
C THR A 427 -1.15 18.09 22.74
N LYS A 428 -1.68 17.74 21.56
CA LYS A 428 -2.26 18.71 20.64
C LYS A 428 -3.66 19.05 21.14
N VAL A 429 -3.88 20.32 21.47
CA VAL A 429 -5.22 20.85 21.72
C VAL A 429 -5.76 21.37 20.39
N GLN A 430 -6.83 20.73 19.90
CA GLN A 430 -7.51 21.15 18.69
C GLN A 430 -8.86 21.76 19.04
N GLN A 431 -9.04 23.03 18.70
CA GLN A 431 -10.27 23.76 18.96
C GLN A 431 -11.12 23.81 17.70
N TYR A 432 -12.41 23.52 17.83
CA TYR A 432 -13.37 23.58 16.71
C TYR A 432 -14.60 24.39 17.09
N ILE A 433 -15.14 25.13 16.11
CA ILE A 433 -16.38 25.90 16.24
C ILE A 433 -17.60 24.98 16.16
N TYR A 434 -18.63 25.28 16.95
CA TYR A 434 -19.96 24.67 16.87
C TYR A 434 -20.85 25.30 15.80
#